data_AF-A0A804R2G7-F1
#
_entry.id   AF-A0A804R2G7-F1
#
_cell.length_a   1.000
_cell.length_b   1.000
_cell.length_c   1.000
_cell.angle_alpha   90.00
_cell.angle_beta   90.00
_cell.angle_gamma   90.00
#
_symmetry.space_group_name_H-M   'P 1'
#
loop_
_entity.id
_entity.type
_entity.pdbx_description
1 polymer ?
#
loop_
_entity_poly.entity_id
_entity_poly.type
_entity_poly.pdbx_seq_one_letter_code
_entity_poly.pdbx_strand_id
1 'polypeptide(L)'
;MAVLAELGTVPAAGYSRSDVAAALWQQLKSPVVVPLLRVSVALCLAMSAMLFAEKVYMAVVVAASRLLGRRPERRYRWQPIRDGDDLEAAAAYPMVLVQIPMFNEREVYKVSIGAACGLSWPSDRIIVQVLDDSTDPVVKELVRAECWRWASKGVNVKYEVRDSRRGYKAGALREGMKRAYARGCDLVAIFDADFQPEPDFLWRAVPFLLHNPDLALVQARWKFVNADECLMTRMQEMSLDYHFAVEQEVGSSTYAFFGFNGTAGVWRISALNEAGGWKDRTTVEDMDLAVRASLKGWKFVYIGDLMVKSELPSTLKAYRYQQHRWSCGPANLFRKTLVEIVRNKVTLWKKIHVIYNFFLVRKIVAHAVTFVFYCIVIPTTVLVPEVQVPKWGSVYIPTVITLLSAVATPRSAHLVVFWTLFENVMSLHRTKATFIGLLEAGRVNEWVVTEKLGDALRTKVPGKKPRMRIGDRLHVLELGVAAYLLFCGCYDIAFGNNRYYIFLFLQSIAFFIVGIGYVGTFVPH
;
A
#
# COMPACT_ATOMS: atom_id res chain seq x y z
N MET A 1 -40.01 6.01 -33.17
CA MET A 1 -41.35 5.72 -33.72
C MET A 1 -41.25 5.21 -35.15
N ALA A 2 -40.59 5.91 -36.09
CA ALA A 2 -40.44 5.43 -37.48
C ALA A 2 -39.57 4.16 -37.65
N VAL A 3 -38.46 4.03 -36.90
CA VAL A 3 -37.57 2.85 -36.98
C VAL A 3 -38.17 1.57 -36.35
N LEU A 4 -39.21 1.71 -35.51
CA LEU A 4 -39.87 0.56 -34.86
C LEU A 4 -41.01 -0.02 -35.70
N ALA A 5 -41.43 0.67 -36.78
CA ALA A 5 -42.52 0.21 -37.64
C ALA A 5 -42.05 -0.75 -38.75
N GLU A 6 -40.75 -0.75 -39.11
CA GLU A 6 -40.20 -1.60 -40.18
C GLU A 6 -39.91 -3.05 -39.76
N LEU A 7 -39.99 -3.39 -38.46
CA LEU A 7 -39.70 -4.74 -37.95
C LEU A 7 -40.95 -5.63 -37.75
N GLY A 8 -42.09 -5.25 -38.34
CA GLY A 8 -43.19 -6.17 -38.69
C GLY A 8 -43.85 -6.97 -37.56
N THR A 9 -43.79 -6.54 -36.29
CA THR A 9 -44.33 -7.34 -35.16
C THR A 9 -45.02 -6.56 -34.04
N VAL A 10 -45.70 -5.42 -34.29
CA VAL A 10 -46.58 -4.84 -33.25
C VAL A 10 -47.79 -4.08 -33.84
N PRO A 11 -49.05 -4.42 -33.49
CA PRO A 11 -50.23 -3.60 -33.81
C PRO A 11 -50.24 -2.31 -32.98
N ALA A 12 -50.62 -1.20 -33.61
CA ALA A 12 -50.69 0.13 -33.00
C ALA A 12 -52.02 0.36 -32.25
N ALA A 13 -52.00 0.26 -30.91
CA ALA A 13 -52.80 1.07 -29.97
C ALA A 13 -52.58 0.59 -28.52
N GLY A 14 -52.32 1.51 -27.58
CA GLY A 14 -52.55 1.27 -26.14
C GLY A 14 -51.35 0.95 -25.24
N TYR A 15 -50.10 1.01 -25.71
CA TYR A 15 -48.94 0.76 -24.83
C TYR A 15 -48.56 2.01 -24.04
N SER A 16 -48.49 1.90 -22.71
CA SER A 16 -47.94 2.95 -21.85
C SER A 16 -46.44 3.10 -22.08
N ARG A 17 -45.84 4.26 -21.71
CA ARG A 17 -44.37 4.44 -21.80
C ARG A 17 -43.59 3.33 -21.07
N SER A 18 -44.16 2.76 -20.00
CA SER A 18 -43.59 1.63 -19.27
C SER A 18 -43.57 0.33 -20.08
N ASP A 19 -44.60 0.06 -20.88
CA ASP A 19 -44.68 -1.18 -21.65
C ASP A 19 -43.71 -1.16 -22.84
N VAL A 20 -43.54 0.01 -23.48
CA VAL A 20 -42.51 0.23 -24.51
C VAL A 20 -41.10 0.09 -23.91
N ALA A 21 -40.87 0.64 -22.72
CA ALA A 21 -39.59 0.49 -22.02
C ALA A 21 -39.31 -0.97 -21.62
N ALA A 22 -40.33 -1.72 -21.18
CA ALA A 22 -40.21 -3.14 -20.85
C ALA A 22 -39.90 -3.99 -22.09
N ALA A 23 -40.54 -3.72 -23.23
CA ALA A 23 -40.27 -4.41 -24.49
C ALA A 23 -38.85 -4.12 -25.01
N LEU A 24 -38.41 -2.85 -24.98
CA LEU A 24 -37.03 -2.46 -25.33
C LEU A 24 -36.01 -3.10 -24.38
N TRP A 25 -36.30 -3.14 -23.08
CA TRP A 25 -35.47 -3.83 -22.10
C TRP A 25 -35.34 -5.32 -22.43
N GLN A 26 -36.43 -6.02 -22.75
CA GLN A 26 -36.38 -7.43 -23.13
C GLN A 26 -35.58 -7.67 -24.41
N GLN A 27 -35.75 -6.80 -25.42
CA GLN A 27 -35.01 -6.87 -26.68
C GLN A 27 -33.50 -6.61 -26.51
N LEU A 28 -33.09 -5.76 -25.56
CA LEU A 28 -31.68 -5.51 -25.26
C LEU A 28 -31.07 -6.49 -24.26
N LYS A 29 -31.87 -6.96 -23.30
CA LYS A 29 -31.43 -7.78 -22.16
C LYS A 29 -30.87 -9.12 -22.62
N SER A 30 -31.64 -9.84 -23.44
CA SER A 30 -31.27 -11.20 -23.87
C SER A 30 -30.03 -11.24 -24.78
N PRO A 31 -29.92 -10.44 -25.86
CA PRO A 31 -28.78 -10.53 -26.77
C PRO A 31 -27.52 -9.78 -26.30
N VAL A 32 -27.64 -8.76 -25.43
CA VAL A 32 -26.50 -7.89 -25.08
C VAL A 32 -26.14 -7.98 -23.60
N VAL A 33 -27.09 -7.70 -22.70
CA VAL A 33 -26.81 -7.60 -21.25
C VAL A 33 -26.43 -8.95 -20.66
N VAL A 34 -27.20 -10.00 -20.95
CA VAL A 34 -26.96 -11.34 -20.40
C VAL A 34 -25.59 -11.91 -20.82
N PRO A 35 -25.20 -11.92 -22.11
CA PRO A 35 -23.87 -12.39 -22.51
C PRO A 35 -22.73 -11.58 -21.90
N LEU A 36 -22.83 -10.24 -21.90
CA LEU A 36 -21.81 -9.36 -21.34
C LEU A 36 -21.64 -9.58 -19.84
N LEU A 37 -22.74 -9.76 -19.11
CA LEU A 37 -22.70 -10.06 -17.69
C LEU A 37 -22.13 -11.46 -17.41
N ARG A 38 -22.47 -12.47 -18.23
CA ARG A 38 -21.85 -13.82 -18.12
C ARG A 38 -20.35 -13.79 -18.31
N VAL A 39 -19.86 -13.05 -19.32
CA VAL A 39 -18.43 -12.84 -19.54
C VAL A 39 -17.80 -12.10 -18.34
N SER A 40 -18.45 -11.06 -17.83
CA SER A 40 -17.98 -10.31 -16.67
C SER A 40 -17.86 -11.19 -15.42
N VAL A 41 -18.86 -12.06 -15.17
CA VAL A 41 -18.82 -13.07 -14.10
C VAL A 41 -17.66 -14.04 -14.32
N ALA A 42 -17.50 -14.60 -15.51
CA ALA A 42 -16.42 -15.54 -15.80
C ALA A 42 -15.03 -14.92 -15.58
N LEU A 43 -14.82 -13.67 -16.02
CA LEU A 43 -13.58 -12.93 -15.78
C LEU A 43 -13.34 -12.67 -14.29
N CYS A 44 -14.37 -12.27 -13.54
CA CYS A 44 -14.27 -12.06 -12.10
C CYS A 44 -13.97 -13.36 -11.33
N LEU A 45 -14.57 -14.48 -11.75
CA LEU A 45 -14.30 -15.79 -11.17
C LEU A 45 -12.87 -16.26 -11.44
N ALA A 46 -12.36 -16.07 -12.67
CA ALA A 46 -10.97 -16.37 -13.00
C ALA A 46 -10.00 -15.53 -12.16
N MET A 47 -10.22 -14.22 -12.09
CA MET A 47 -9.45 -13.31 -11.22
C MET A 47 -9.51 -13.69 -9.74
N SER A 48 -10.69 -14.09 -9.25
CA SER A 48 -10.87 -14.55 -7.87
C SER A 48 -10.11 -15.84 -7.60
N ALA A 49 -10.12 -16.79 -8.54
CA ALA A 49 -9.35 -18.02 -8.44
C ALA A 49 -7.83 -17.77 -8.46
N MET A 50 -7.36 -16.84 -9.30
CA MET A 50 -5.95 -16.42 -9.31
C MET A 50 -5.53 -15.84 -7.96
N LEU A 51 -6.32 -14.92 -7.41
CA LEU A 51 -6.06 -14.32 -6.11
C LEU A 51 -6.12 -15.36 -4.99
N PHE A 52 -7.10 -16.25 -5.01
CA PHE A 52 -7.24 -17.34 -4.06
C PHE A 52 -6.02 -18.25 -4.06
N ALA A 53 -5.59 -18.72 -5.23
CA ALA A 53 -4.41 -19.58 -5.37
C ALA A 53 -3.16 -18.92 -4.79
N GLU A 54 -2.94 -17.63 -5.08
CA GLU A 54 -1.82 -16.87 -4.53
C GLU A 54 -1.90 -16.73 -3.00
N LYS A 55 -3.09 -16.44 -2.44
CA LYS A 55 -3.27 -16.30 -0.98
C LYS A 55 -3.07 -17.64 -0.26
N VAL A 56 -3.58 -18.74 -0.81
CA VAL A 56 -3.36 -20.10 -0.27
C VAL A 56 -1.88 -20.48 -0.36
N TYR A 57 -1.24 -20.26 -1.51
CA TYR A 57 0.19 -20.49 -1.68
C TYR A 57 1.01 -19.75 -0.63
N MET A 58 0.77 -18.44 -0.45
CA MET A 58 1.49 -17.65 0.55
C MET A 58 1.24 -18.15 1.98
N ALA A 59 0.00 -18.51 2.32
CA ALA A 59 -0.33 -19.07 3.64
C ALA A 59 0.41 -20.40 3.90
N VAL A 60 0.45 -21.29 2.92
CA VAL A 60 1.18 -22.57 3.02
C VAL A 60 2.67 -22.33 3.20
N VAL A 61 3.27 -21.41 2.42
CA VAL A 61 4.70 -21.08 2.54
C VAL A 61 5.04 -20.51 3.92
N VAL A 62 4.22 -19.59 4.45
CA VAL A 62 4.45 -19.03 5.80
C VAL A 62 4.31 -20.12 6.87
N ALA A 63 3.27 -20.95 6.78
CA ALA A 63 3.06 -22.05 7.72
C ALA A 63 4.25 -23.02 7.70
N ALA A 64 4.69 -23.45 6.51
CA ALA A 64 5.84 -24.32 6.34
C ALA A 64 7.14 -23.67 6.85
N SER A 65 7.37 -22.39 6.54
CA SER A 65 8.55 -21.64 7.02
C SER A 65 8.60 -21.60 8.55
N ARG A 66 7.46 -21.35 9.20
CA ARG A 66 7.34 -21.35 10.67
C ARG A 66 7.56 -22.74 11.27
N LEU A 67 6.92 -23.78 10.72
CA LEU A 67 7.05 -25.17 11.19
C LEU A 67 8.49 -25.69 11.04
N LEU A 68 9.15 -25.35 9.94
CA LEU A 68 10.55 -25.73 9.70
C LEU A 68 11.56 -24.79 10.40
N GLY A 69 11.09 -23.76 11.11
CA GLY A 69 11.92 -22.78 11.79
C GLY A 69 12.88 -22.04 10.87
N ARG A 70 12.50 -21.76 9.61
CA ARG A 70 13.33 -21.07 8.59
C ARG A 70 13.41 -19.56 8.81
N ARG A 71 13.87 -19.15 10.00
CA ARG A 71 14.08 -17.74 10.34
C ARG A 71 15.16 -17.10 9.46
N PRO A 72 15.14 -15.76 9.26
CA PRO A 72 16.16 -15.05 8.49
C PRO A 72 17.60 -15.43 8.87
N GLU A 73 17.90 -15.57 10.17
CA GLU A 73 19.23 -15.88 10.73
C GLU A 73 19.70 -17.32 10.40
N ARG A 74 18.77 -18.22 10.03
CA ARG A 74 19.11 -19.56 9.55
C ARG A 74 19.31 -19.61 8.04
N ARG A 75 18.72 -18.67 7.30
CA ARG A 75 18.83 -18.58 5.84
C ARG A 75 20.05 -17.78 5.39
N TYR A 76 20.41 -16.78 6.19
CA TYR A 76 21.54 -15.90 5.94
C TYR A 76 22.46 -15.90 7.17
N ARG A 77 23.75 -15.70 6.94
CA ARG A 77 24.71 -15.62 8.04
C ARG A 77 24.40 -14.38 8.86
N TRP A 78 24.05 -14.57 10.13
CA TRP A 78 23.90 -13.50 11.10
C TRP A 78 24.73 -13.84 12.32
N GLN A 79 25.65 -12.95 12.67
CA GLN A 79 26.43 -13.01 13.90
C GLN A 79 26.59 -11.58 14.40
N PRO A 80 26.50 -11.33 15.71
CA PRO A 80 26.82 -10.03 16.27
C PRO A 80 28.23 -9.61 15.84
N ILE A 81 28.40 -8.34 15.48
CA ILE A 81 29.73 -7.78 15.28
C ILE A 81 30.38 -7.77 16.67
N ARG A 82 31.54 -8.43 16.82
CA ARG A 82 32.23 -8.49 18.11
C ARG A 82 32.86 -7.14 18.38
N ASP A 83 32.57 -6.57 19.55
CA ASP A 83 33.37 -5.50 20.11
C ASP A 83 34.74 -6.09 20.47
N GLY A 84 35.76 -5.77 19.67
CA GLY A 84 37.15 -5.97 20.05
C GLY A 84 37.69 -4.64 20.57
N ASP A 85 38.50 -4.69 21.64
CA ASP A 85 39.19 -3.52 22.21
C ASP A 85 40.30 -2.96 21.29
N ASP A 86 40.52 -3.56 20.12
CA ASP A 86 41.57 -3.20 19.17
C ASP A 86 41.08 -2.24 18.06
N LEU A 87 41.94 -1.32 17.63
CA LEU A 87 41.70 -0.38 16.52
C LEU A 87 41.29 -1.06 15.20
N GLU A 88 41.64 -2.34 15.00
CA GLU A 88 41.20 -3.15 13.84
C GLU A 88 39.72 -3.55 13.92
N ALA A 89 39.15 -3.70 15.12
CA ALA A 89 37.72 -3.98 15.30
C ALA A 89 36.84 -2.76 14.97
N ALA A 90 37.33 -1.54 15.26
CA ALA A 90 36.66 -0.30 14.85
C ALA A 90 36.64 -0.11 13.31
N ALA A 91 37.60 -0.71 12.58
CA ALA A 91 37.62 -0.75 11.12
C ALA A 91 36.68 -1.79 10.50
N ALA A 92 36.15 -2.73 11.30
CA ALA A 92 35.19 -3.73 10.84
C ALA A 92 33.76 -3.19 10.71
N TYR A 93 33.48 -2.03 11.32
CA TYR A 93 32.16 -1.40 11.24
C TYR A 93 31.99 -0.61 9.93
N PRO A 94 30.99 -0.94 9.10
CA PRO A 94 30.72 -0.20 7.88
C PRO A 94 30.26 1.22 8.20
N MET A 95 30.60 2.15 7.32
CA MET A 95 30.13 3.52 7.43
C MET A 95 28.64 3.59 7.02
N VAL A 96 27.78 4.01 7.93
CA VAL A 96 26.32 4.04 7.73
C VAL A 96 25.83 5.48 7.57
N LEU A 97 25.18 5.76 6.44
CA LEU A 97 24.40 6.98 6.22
C LEU A 97 22.95 6.74 6.64
N VAL A 98 22.37 7.59 7.48
CA VAL A 98 20.95 7.55 7.84
C VAL A 98 20.25 8.72 7.18
N GLN A 99 19.39 8.47 6.19
CA GLN A 99 18.65 9.50 5.47
C GLN A 99 17.24 9.67 6.01
N ILE A 100 16.85 10.93 6.27
CA ILE A 100 15.50 11.32 6.69
C ILE A 100 14.96 12.39 5.75
N PRO A 101 14.20 12.04 4.69
CA PRO A 101 13.51 13.02 3.86
C PRO A 101 12.34 13.65 4.62
N MET A 102 12.26 14.98 4.59
CA MET A 102 11.22 15.76 5.26
C MET A 102 10.55 16.75 4.32
N PHE A 103 9.24 16.95 4.49
CA PHE A 103 8.48 17.95 3.75
C PHE A 103 7.29 18.49 4.57
N ASN A 104 7.45 19.66 5.18
CA ASN A 104 6.45 20.32 6.03
C ASN A 104 5.97 19.46 7.23
N GLU A 105 6.87 18.65 7.80
CA GLU A 105 6.56 17.63 8.82
C GLU A 105 6.59 18.19 10.25
N ARG A 106 5.76 19.21 10.50
CA ARG A 106 5.75 19.98 11.76
C ARG A 106 5.53 19.15 13.01
N GLU A 107 4.67 18.14 12.96
CA GLU A 107 4.24 17.41 14.16
C GLU A 107 5.22 16.29 14.54
N VAL A 108 6.03 15.82 13.59
CA VAL A 108 6.85 14.62 13.75
C VAL A 108 8.37 14.86 13.65
N TYR A 109 8.82 16.02 13.14
CA TYR A 109 10.25 16.27 12.90
C TYR A 109 11.15 16.01 14.12
N LYS A 110 10.72 16.46 15.31
CA LYS A 110 11.54 16.36 16.53
C LYS A 110 11.74 14.91 16.95
N VAL A 111 10.67 14.11 16.87
CA VAL A 111 10.70 12.71 17.31
C VAL A 111 11.48 11.86 16.29
N SER A 112 11.30 12.08 14.99
CA SER A 112 12.03 11.32 13.96
C SER A 112 13.52 11.66 13.91
N ILE A 113 13.90 12.94 13.96
CA ILE A 113 15.32 13.34 14.06
C ILE A 113 15.91 12.79 15.35
N GLY A 114 15.18 12.90 16.47
CA GLY A 114 15.62 12.37 17.74
C GLY A 114 15.88 10.86 17.73
N ALA A 115 14.98 10.08 17.12
CA ALA A 115 15.12 8.63 17.02
C ALA A 115 16.30 8.23 16.11
N ALA A 116 16.49 8.90 14.97
CA ALA A 116 17.61 8.63 14.08
C ALA A 116 18.96 9.05 14.69
N CYS A 117 19.05 10.21 15.34
CA CYS A 117 20.24 10.65 16.07
C CYS A 117 20.52 9.81 17.33
N GLY A 118 19.51 9.10 17.84
CA GLY A 118 19.60 8.19 18.99
C GLY A 118 19.96 6.75 18.63
N LEU A 119 20.21 6.44 17.36
CA LEU A 119 20.68 5.12 16.93
C LEU A 119 22.03 4.80 17.59
N SER A 120 22.14 3.61 18.17
CA SER A 120 23.40 3.10 18.69
C SER A 120 24.23 2.55 17.54
N TRP A 121 25.37 3.18 17.29
CA TRP A 121 26.42 2.77 16.35
C TRP A 121 27.71 3.52 16.72
N PRO A 122 28.91 3.05 16.36
CA PRO A 122 30.13 3.83 16.58
C PRO A 122 29.99 5.23 15.97
N SER A 123 30.25 6.27 16.77
CA SER A 123 29.92 7.67 16.44
C SER A 123 30.70 8.22 15.23
N ASP A 124 31.89 7.67 14.98
CA ASP A 124 32.73 7.93 13.81
C ASP A 124 32.29 7.14 12.57
N ARG A 125 31.38 6.17 12.73
CA ARG A 125 30.86 5.29 11.66
C ARG A 125 29.41 5.55 11.26
N ILE A 126 28.78 6.59 11.79
CA ILE A 126 27.40 6.98 11.47
C ILE A 126 27.32 8.45 11.06
N ILE A 127 26.56 8.74 10.01
CA ILE A 127 26.17 10.10 9.61
C ILE A 127 24.65 10.15 9.50
N VAL A 128 24.00 11.08 10.20
CA VAL A 128 22.57 11.35 10.02
C VAL A 128 22.42 12.49 9.02
N GLN A 129 21.65 12.29 7.96
CA GLN A 129 21.39 13.27 6.90
C GLN A 129 19.89 13.57 6.85
N VAL A 130 19.52 14.77 7.29
CA VAL A 130 18.16 15.29 7.20
C VAL A 130 18.03 16.06 5.89
N LEU A 131 17.15 15.57 5.00
CA LEU A 131 16.92 16.12 3.66
C LEU A 131 15.61 16.90 3.66
N ASP A 132 15.69 18.21 3.84
CA ASP A 132 14.52 19.06 4.07
C ASP A 132 14.08 19.80 2.80
N ASP A 133 12.96 19.36 2.25
CA ASP A 133 12.29 19.96 1.09
C ASP A 133 11.19 20.96 1.50
N SER A 134 11.04 21.26 2.80
CA SER A 134 9.95 22.07 3.33
C SER A 134 9.88 23.45 2.68
N THR A 135 8.66 23.85 2.33
CA THR A 135 8.36 25.18 1.78
C THR A 135 7.84 26.14 2.85
N ASP A 136 7.37 25.62 3.98
CA ASP A 136 6.99 26.44 5.14
C ASP A 136 8.26 26.93 5.87
N PRO A 137 8.52 28.26 5.92
CA PRO A 137 9.71 28.80 6.57
C PRO A 137 9.80 28.47 8.06
N VAL A 138 8.66 28.37 8.75
CA VAL A 138 8.62 28.06 10.18
C VAL A 138 9.04 26.61 10.39
N VAL A 139 8.50 25.67 9.62
CA VAL A 139 8.88 24.25 9.72
C VAL A 139 10.35 24.07 9.37
N LYS A 140 10.83 24.75 8.33
CA LYS A 140 12.25 24.71 7.92
C LYS A 140 13.19 25.12 9.05
N GLU A 141 12.86 26.20 9.77
CA GLU A 141 13.66 26.67 10.91
C GLU A 141 13.58 25.70 12.10
N LEU A 142 12.42 25.11 12.37
CA LEU A 142 12.27 24.09 13.42
C LEU A 142 13.15 22.85 13.15
N VAL A 143 13.15 22.34 11.92
CA VAL A 143 13.98 21.20 11.50
C VAL A 143 15.47 21.55 11.61
N ARG A 144 15.86 22.74 11.13
CA ARG A 144 17.25 23.22 11.23
C ARG A 144 17.71 23.34 12.69
N ALA A 145 16.91 23.95 13.55
CA ALA A 145 17.22 24.14 14.97
C ALA A 145 17.38 22.81 15.70
N GLU A 146 16.53 21.81 15.39
CA GLU A 146 16.65 20.47 15.96
C GLU A 146 17.92 19.75 15.50
N CYS A 147 18.28 19.84 14.21
CA CYS A 147 19.57 19.34 13.72
C CYS A 147 20.74 20.00 14.45
N TRP A 148 20.71 21.33 14.63
CA TRP A 148 21.77 22.06 15.34
C TRP A 148 21.89 21.63 16.81
N ARG A 149 20.77 21.39 17.49
CA ARG A 149 20.71 20.88 18.86
C ARG A 149 21.36 19.51 19.02
N TRP A 150 21.26 18.63 18.01
CA TRP A 150 21.94 17.34 18.02
C TRP A 150 23.41 17.47 17.67
N ALA A 151 23.75 18.32 16.69
CA ALA A 151 25.13 18.63 16.35
C ALA A 151 25.91 19.20 17.54
N SER A 152 25.29 20.07 18.35
CA SER A 152 25.91 20.65 19.56
C SER A 152 26.18 19.62 20.66
N LYS A 153 25.60 18.42 20.56
CA LYS A 153 25.86 17.28 21.45
C LYS A 153 26.92 16.32 20.90
N GLY A 154 27.58 16.68 19.79
CA GLY A 154 28.60 15.84 19.15
C GLY A 154 28.05 14.77 18.19
N VAL A 155 26.74 14.75 17.92
CA VAL A 155 26.18 13.83 16.91
C VAL A 155 26.49 14.33 15.51
N ASN A 156 26.96 13.44 14.63
CA ASN A 156 27.29 13.76 13.24
C ASN A 156 26.04 13.87 12.36
N VAL A 157 25.25 14.93 12.58
CA VAL A 157 24.05 15.24 11.80
C VAL A 157 24.33 16.33 10.76
N LYS A 158 23.78 16.15 9.56
CA LYS A 158 23.88 17.06 8.41
C LYS A 158 22.47 17.48 8.01
N TYR A 159 22.22 18.79 8.04
CA TYR A 159 20.99 19.39 7.55
C TYR A 159 21.20 19.86 6.11
N GLU A 160 20.43 19.29 5.18
CA GLU A 160 20.60 19.48 3.75
C GLU A 160 19.30 19.97 3.12
N VAL A 161 19.43 21.02 2.32
CA VAL A 161 18.34 21.60 1.53
C VAL A 161 18.75 21.63 0.06
N ARG A 162 17.77 21.62 -0.83
CA ARG A 162 17.98 21.74 -2.28
C ARG A 162 17.08 22.81 -2.89
N ASP A 163 17.50 23.34 -4.04
CA ASP A 163 16.82 24.46 -4.69
C ASP A 163 15.55 24.03 -5.44
N SER A 164 15.48 22.76 -5.84
CA SER A 164 14.36 22.21 -6.63
C SER A 164 13.80 20.96 -6.01
N ARG A 165 12.48 20.92 -5.84
CA ARG A 165 11.71 19.75 -5.39
C ARG A 165 11.42 18.73 -6.49
N ARG A 166 12.10 18.83 -7.65
CA ARG A 166 11.93 17.89 -8.75
C ARG A 166 12.20 16.46 -8.28
N GLY A 167 11.27 15.57 -8.59
CA GLY A 167 11.32 14.16 -8.21
C GLY A 167 10.98 13.86 -6.75
N TYR A 168 10.45 14.84 -5.99
CA TYR A 168 9.99 14.66 -4.61
C TYR A 168 11.01 13.90 -3.74
N LYS A 169 10.56 12.93 -2.92
CA LYS A 169 11.42 12.08 -2.07
C LYS A 169 12.57 11.43 -2.84
N ALA A 170 12.32 10.84 -4.00
CA ALA A 170 13.35 10.21 -4.84
C ALA A 170 14.47 11.19 -5.22
N GLY A 171 14.08 12.41 -5.59
CA GLY A 171 15.03 13.48 -5.90
C GLY A 171 15.83 13.92 -4.67
N ALA A 172 15.18 14.06 -3.51
CA ALA A 172 15.84 14.45 -2.27
C ALA A 172 16.90 13.41 -1.85
N LEU A 173 16.53 12.13 -1.84
CA LEU A 173 17.45 11.01 -1.54
C LEU A 173 18.62 10.98 -2.54
N ARG A 174 18.35 11.20 -3.83
CA ARG A 174 19.38 11.26 -4.88
C ARG A 174 20.36 12.41 -4.68
N GLU A 175 19.89 13.62 -4.38
CA GLU A 175 20.78 14.76 -4.12
C GLU A 175 21.58 14.54 -2.84
N GLY A 176 20.98 13.95 -1.80
CA GLY A 176 21.67 13.58 -0.56
C GLY A 176 22.87 12.66 -0.79
N MET A 177 22.72 11.67 -1.69
CA MET A 177 23.80 10.73 -2.05
C MET A 177 24.97 11.39 -2.80
N LYS A 178 24.82 12.61 -3.34
CA LYS A 178 25.91 13.30 -4.06
C LYS A 178 26.90 14.01 -3.13
N ARG A 179 26.52 14.25 -1.88
CA ARG A 179 27.35 14.95 -0.89
C ARG A 179 28.67 14.20 -0.65
N ALA A 180 29.75 14.94 -0.41
CA ALA A 180 31.08 14.36 -0.31
C ALA A 180 31.19 13.28 0.79
N TYR A 181 30.58 13.53 1.95
CA TYR A 181 30.57 12.58 3.07
C TYR A 181 29.76 11.30 2.78
N ALA A 182 28.75 11.36 1.89
CA ALA A 182 27.96 10.19 1.51
C ALA A 182 28.75 9.21 0.63
N ARG A 183 29.80 9.67 -0.07
CA ARG A 183 30.64 8.83 -0.94
C ARG A 183 31.50 7.84 -0.17
N GLY A 184 31.81 8.13 1.10
CA GLY A 184 32.55 7.24 1.99
C GLY A 184 31.66 6.27 2.77
N CYS A 185 30.35 6.25 2.51
CA CYS A 185 29.42 5.35 3.20
C CYS A 185 29.27 4.02 2.44
N ASP A 186 29.20 2.92 3.18
CA ASP A 186 28.98 1.57 2.63
C ASP A 186 27.49 1.23 2.56
N LEU A 187 26.73 1.70 3.56
CA LEU A 187 25.33 1.40 3.78
C LEU A 187 24.51 2.69 3.91
N VAL A 188 23.25 2.65 3.51
CA VAL A 188 22.27 3.71 3.73
C VAL A 188 20.99 3.19 4.36
N ALA A 189 20.66 3.67 5.55
CA ALA A 189 19.38 3.45 6.21
C ALA A 189 18.42 4.59 5.88
N ILE A 190 17.15 4.28 5.61
CA ILE A 190 16.17 5.28 5.19
C ILE A 190 14.98 5.26 6.14
N PHE A 191 14.63 6.42 6.70
CA PHE A 191 13.48 6.58 7.57
C PHE A 191 12.65 7.78 7.12
N ASP A 192 11.35 7.58 6.89
CA ASP A 192 10.42 8.69 6.70
C ASP A 192 10.26 9.53 7.97
N ALA A 193 9.77 10.76 7.82
CA ALA A 193 9.71 11.76 8.89
C ALA A 193 8.82 11.41 10.09
N ASP A 194 8.02 10.35 10.03
CA ASP A 194 7.21 9.80 11.12
C ASP A 194 7.78 8.50 11.73
N PHE A 195 8.92 8.02 11.22
CA PHE A 195 9.51 6.76 11.67
C PHE A 195 10.46 6.96 12.85
N GLN A 196 10.34 6.07 13.83
CA GLN A 196 11.13 6.11 15.06
C GLN A 196 11.82 4.74 15.24
N PRO A 197 13.03 4.55 14.70
CA PRO A 197 13.79 3.34 14.94
C PRO A 197 14.22 3.25 16.41
N GLU A 198 14.26 2.03 16.94
CA GLU A 198 14.85 1.77 18.26
C GLU A 198 16.39 1.89 18.19
N PRO A 199 17.07 2.21 19.30
CA PRO A 199 18.52 2.41 19.31
C PRO A 199 19.33 1.23 18.76
N ASP A 200 18.84 -0.01 18.94
CA ASP A 200 19.50 -1.25 18.51
C ASP A 200 19.25 -1.61 17.03
N PHE A 201 18.55 -0.77 16.26
CA PHE A 201 18.13 -1.08 14.90
C PHE A 201 19.30 -1.47 13.98
N LEU A 202 20.39 -0.70 13.98
CA LEU A 202 21.55 -0.97 13.13
C LEU A 202 22.29 -2.24 13.57
N TRP A 203 22.43 -2.46 14.87
CA TRP A 203 23.03 -3.68 15.43
C TRP A 203 22.31 -4.95 15.00
N ARG A 204 21.00 -4.89 14.79
CA ARG A 204 20.20 -6.03 14.33
C ARG A 204 20.20 -6.17 12.81
N ALA A 205 20.16 -5.07 12.07
CA ALA A 205 20.03 -5.07 10.61
C ALA A 205 21.38 -5.25 9.88
N VAL A 206 22.41 -4.50 10.26
CA VAL A 206 23.70 -4.42 9.55
C VAL A 206 24.44 -5.76 9.45
N PRO A 207 24.45 -6.65 10.46
CA PRO A 207 25.16 -7.92 10.36
C PRO A 207 24.72 -8.80 9.18
N PHE A 208 23.45 -8.75 8.79
CA PHE A 208 22.97 -9.45 7.59
C PHE A 208 23.68 -8.96 6.33
N LEU A 209 23.87 -7.65 6.17
CA LEU A 209 24.55 -7.10 5.01
C LEU A 209 26.06 -7.37 5.07
N LEU A 210 26.68 -7.32 6.24
CA LEU A 210 28.10 -7.58 6.36
C LEU A 210 28.48 -9.01 5.97
N HIS A 211 27.73 -10.00 6.45
CA HIS A 211 28.11 -11.40 6.33
C HIS A 211 27.59 -12.07 5.04
N ASN A 212 26.80 -11.34 4.24
CA ASN A 212 26.17 -11.85 3.01
C ASN A 212 26.35 -10.81 1.88
N PRO A 213 27.39 -10.96 1.03
CA PRO A 213 27.76 -9.93 0.04
C PRO A 213 26.74 -9.77 -1.10
N ASP A 214 25.85 -10.74 -1.30
CA ASP A 214 24.78 -10.75 -2.30
C ASP A 214 23.47 -10.11 -1.79
N LEU A 215 23.38 -9.77 -0.50
CA LEU A 215 22.27 -9.00 0.05
C LEU A 215 22.45 -7.51 -0.25
N ALA A 216 21.40 -6.92 -0.83
CA ALA A 216 21.30 -5.48 -1.08
C ALA A 216 20.43 -4.75 -0.07
N LEU A 217 19.41 -5.41 0.48
CA LEU A 217 18.40 -4.77 1.32
C LEU A 217 18.06 -5.64 2.52
N VAL A 218 18.06 -5.03 3.69
CA VAL A 218 17.39 -5.51 4.90
C VAL A 218 16.18 -4.62 5.18
N GLN A 219 14.99 -5.20 5.26
CA GLN A 219 13.73 -4.49 5.55
C GLN A 219 13.19 -4.90 6.92
N ALA A 220 12.92 -3.91 7.76
CA ALA A 220 12.24 -4.08 9.04
C ALA A 220 10.72 -3.96 8.89
N ARG A 221 9.99 -4.49 9.87
CA ARG A 221 8.53 -4.36 9.99
C ARG A 221 8.12 -2.99 10.52
N TRP A 222 6.97 -2.50 10.06
CA TRP A 222 6.36 -1.30 10.64
C TRP A 222 5.48 -1.65 11.83
N LYS A 223 5.50 -0.80 12.86
CA LYS A 223 4.65 -0.89 14.04
C LYS A 223 3.89 0.42 14.20
N PHE A 224 2.57 0.36 14.25
CA PHE A 224 1.74 1.56 14.22
C PHE A 224 1.44 2.06 15.63
N VAL A 225 1.80 3.30 15.93
CA VAL A 225 1.59 3.89 17.27
C VAL A 225 0.15 4.34 17.52
N ASN A 226 -0.60 4.61 16.44
CA ASN A 226 -1.97 5.11 16.47
C ASN A 226 -3.00 4.11 15.90
N ALA A 227 -2.70 2.81 15.91
CA ALA A 227 -3.64 1.79 15.42
C ALA A 227 -5.00 1.87 16.14
N ASP A 228 -5.00 2.12 17.45
CA ASP A 228 -6.22 2.19 18.27
C ASP A 228 -6.90 3.58 18.30
N GLU A 229 -6.47 4.54 17.46
CA GLU A 229 -7.01 5.91 17.45
C GLU A 229 -8.49 5.96 16.99
N CYS A 230 -8.86 5.15 15.99
CA CYS A 230 -10.24 4.97 15.55
C CYS A 230 -10.44 3.61 14.85
N LEU A 231 -11.68 3.32 14.44
CA LEU A 231 -11.98 2.08 13.70
C LEU A 231 -11.21 2.01 12.37
N MET A 232 -11.03 3.14 11.68
CA MET A 232 -10.31 3.19 10.40
C MET A 232 -8.83 2.84 10.56
N THR A 233 -8.14 3.37 11.58
CA THR A 233 -6.72 3.04 11.83
C THR A 233 -6.56 1.57 12.23
N ARG A 234 -7.52 1.00 12.99
CA ARG A 234 -7.55 -0.44 13.30
C ARG A 234 -7.71 -1.30 12.05
N MET A 235 -8.57 -0.92 11.12
CA MET A 235 -8.76 -1.61 9.84
C MET A 235 -7.54 -1.48 8.91
N GLN A 236 -6.87 -0.32 8.92
CA GLN A 236 -5.62 -0.12 8.19
C GLN A 236 -4.50 -1.04 8.70
N GLU A 237 -4.36 -1.17 10.02
CA GLU A 237 -3.42 -2.11 10.62
C GLU A 237 -3.70 -3.53 10.14
N MET A 238 -4.96 -4.00 10.18
CA MET A 238 -5.31 -5.36 9.72
C MET A 238 -4.83 -5.64 8.29
N SER A 239 -5.00 -4.68 7.38
CA SER A 239 -4.55 -4.79 6.00
C SER A 239 -3.02 -4.80 5.86
N LEU A 240 -2.32 -3.97 6.63
CA LEU A 240 -0.85 -3.85 6.59
C LEU A 240 -0.15 -5.00 7.31
N ASP A 241 -0.72 -5.53 8.39
CA ASP A 241 -0.18 -6.68 9.10
C ASP A 241 -0.18 -7.94 8.22
N TYR A 242 -1.18 -8.13 7.36
CA TYR A 242 -1.13 -9.18 6.35
C TYR A 242 0.05 -8.99 5.39
N HIS A 243 0.26 -7.77 4.90
CA HIS A 243 1.37 -7.46 4.00
C HIS A 243 2.73 -7.79 4.65
N PHE A 244 2.93 -7.43 5.91
CA PHE A 244 4.17 -7.68 6.64
C PHE A 244 4.35 -9.14 7.08
N ALA A 245 3.35 -9.72 7.73
CA ALA A 245 3.46 -11.06 8.31
C ALA A 245 3.43 -12.18 7.25
N VAL A 246 2.92 -11.88 6.04
CA VAL A 246 2.75 -12.87 4.98
C VAL A 246 3.46 -12.46 3.69
N GLU A 247 3.08 -11.36 3.05
CA GLU A 247 3.58 -11.05 1.70
C GLU A 247 5.09 -10.78 1.64
N GLN A 248 5.61 -10.00 2.60
CA GLN A 248 7.04 -9.70 2.76
C GLN A 248 7.84 -10.95 3.14
N GLU A 249 7.33 -11.73 4.10
CA GLU A 249 7.97 -12.97 4.56
C GLU A 249 8.09 -14.01 3.43
N VAL A 250 7.02 -14.24 2.66
CA VAL A 250 7.05 -15.15 1.51
C VAL A 250 8.00 -14.64 0.43
N GLY A 251 7.94 -13.33 0.13
CA GLY A 251 8.85 -12.70 -0.83
C GLY A 251 10.32 -12.90 -0.45
N SER A 252 10.67 -12.64 0.81
CA SER A 252 12.03 -12.80 1.33
C SER A 252 12.48 -14.27 1.38
N SER A 253 11.62 -15.18 1.82
CA SER A 253 11.99 -16.59 2.04
C SER A 253 12.06 -17.41 0.75
N THR A 254 11.22 -17.11 -0.24
CA THR A 254 11.10 -17.93 -1.45
C THR A 254 11.79 -17.33 -2.67
N TYR A 255 11.77 -15.99 -2.79
CA TYR A 255 12.24 -15.31 -4.01
C TYR A 255 13.42 -14.36 -3.76
N ALA A 256 13.85 -14.24 -2.50
CA ALA A 256 14.79 -13.23 -2.02
C ALA A 256 14.44 -11.83 -2.56
N PHE A 257 13.13 -11.53 -2.66
CA PHE A 257 12.61 -10.30 -3.24
C PHE A 257 11.22 -9.97 -2.74
N PHE A 258 11.04 -8.69 -2.48
CA PHE A 258 9.79 -8.02 -2.17
C PHE A 258 9.96 -6.55 -2.56
N GLY A 259 8.85 -5.82 -2.66
CA GLY A 259 8.92 -4.37 -2.85
C GLY A 259 9.48 -3.71 -1.60
N PHE A 260 10.51 -2.87 -1.75
CA PHE A 260 10.97 -2.01 -0.66
C PHE A 260 9.82 -1.08 -0.25
N ASN A 261 9.56 -0.93 1.05
CA ASN A 261 8.43 -0.13 1.53
C ASN A 261 8.74 1.38 1.57
N GLY A 262 9.90 1.78 1.05
CA GLY A 262 10.35 3.18 1.00
C GLY A 262 11.01 3.70 2.27
N THR A 263 10.99 2.94 3.37
CA THR A 263 11.48 3.35 4.69
C THR A 263 11.72 2.10 5.57
N ALA A 264 12.34 2.29 6.73
CA ALA A 264 12.68 1.24 7.69
C ALA A 264 13.51 0.11 7.06
N GLY A 265 14.43 0.46 6.17
CA GLY A 265 15.33 -0.50 5.55
C GLY A 265 16.73 0.05 5.38
N VAL A 266 17.70 -0.88 5.37
CA VAL A 266 19.12 -0.60 5.16
C VAL A 266 19.52 -1.18 3.81
N TRP A 267 20.03 -0.31 2.95
CA TRP A 267 20.53 -0.64 1.64
C TRP A 267 22.05 -0.68 1.62
N ARG A 268 22.61 -1.64 0.89
CA ARG A 268 23.99 -1.57 0.42
C ARG A 268 24.09 -0.51 -0.68
N ILE A 269 24.97 0.47 -0.50
CA ILE A 269 25.10 1.60 -1.45
C ILE A 269 25.61 1.11 -2.82
N SER A 270 26.50 0.12 -2.88
CA SER A 270 26.97 -0.44 -4.16
C SER A 270 25.83 -1.07 -4.97
N ALA A 271 24.92 -1.79 -4.31
CA ALA A 271 23.73 -2.36 -4.97
C ALA A 271 22.77 -1.26 -5.46
N LEU A 272 22.57 -0.22 -4.65
CA LEU A 272 21.78 0.95 -5.02
C LEU A 272 22.36 1.65 -6.26
N ASN A 273 23.68 1.83 -6.31
CA ASN A 273 24.39 2.44 -7.44
C ASN A 273 24.32 1.57 -8.69
N GLU A 274 24.52 0.24 -8.57
CA GLU A 274 24.43 -0.68 -9.70
C GLU A 274 23.02 -0.76 -10.30
N ALA A 275 22.00 -0.60 -9.46
CA ALA A 275 20.62 -0.47 -9.91
C ALA A 275 20.34 0.86 -10.63
N GLY A 276 21.25 1.84 -10.56
CA GLY A 276 21.12 3.18 -11.14
C GLY A 276 20.49 4.21 -10.21
N GLY A 277 20.53 3.97 -8.89
CA GLY A 277 20.06 4.89 -7.86
C GLY A 277 18.56 5.14 -7.83
N TRP A 278 18.18 6.25 -7.19
CA TRP A 278 16.78 6.71 -7.09
C TRP A 278 16.30 7.33 -8.41
N LYS A 279 15.20 6.79 -8.94
CA LYS A 279 14.55 7.31 -10.15
C LYS A 279 13.14 7.79 -9.82
N ASP A 280 12.80 8.97 -10.32
CA ASP A 280 11.54 9.68 -10.13
C ASP A 280 10.56 9.45 -11.29
N ARG A 281 10.69 8.32 -12.01
CA ARG A 281 9.83 7.99 -13.17
C ARG A 281 8.40 7.62 -12.81
N THR A 282 8.13 7.33 -11.54
CA THR A 282 6.81 7.03 -10.95
C THR A 282 6.76 7.54 -9.51
N THR A 283 5.59 7.51 -8.87
CA THR A 283 5.38 7.86 -7.46
C THR A 283 5.82 6.77 -6.46
N VAL A 284 6.40 5.67 -6.95
CA VAL A 284 6.90 4.52 -6.17
C VAL A 284 8.36 4.25 -6.52
N GLU A 285 9.22 5.23 -6.23
CA GLU A 285 10.66 5.16 -6.47
C GLU A 285 11.34 3.99 -5.75
N ASP A 286 10.76 3.60 -4.62
CA ASP A 286 11.18 2.52 -3.72
C ASP A 286 11.00 1.15 -4.38
N MET A 287 9.81 0.89 -4.90
CA MET A 287 9.48 -0.32 -5.63
C MET A 287 10.26 -0.40 -6.95
N ASP A 288 10.45 0.73 -7.63
CA ASP A 288 11.26 0.79 -8.84
C ASP A 288 12.72 0.39 -8.57
N LEU A 289 13.32 0.93 -7.50
CA LEU A 289 14.67 0.54 -7.07
C LEU A 289 14.74 -0.95 -6.71
N ALA A 290 13.77 -1.46 -5.95
CA ALA A 290 13.69 -2.86 -5.58
C ALA A 290 13.62 -3.79 -6.81
N VAL A 291 12.77 -3.48 -7.79
CA VAL A 291 12.68 -4.27 -9.03
C VAL A 291 14.00 -4.22 -9.79
N ARG A 292 14.58 -3.04 -10.00
CA ARG A 292 15.85 -2.89 -10.74
C ARG A 292 17.01 -3.63 -10.08
N ALA A 293 17.17 -3.49 -8.76
CA ALA A 293 18.20 -4.20 -8.01
C ALA A 293 18.00 -5.73 -8.09
N SER A 294 16.75 -6.21 -7.97
CA SER A 294 16.49 -7.64 -8.07
C SER A 294 16.73 -8.21 -9.48
N LEU A 295 16.46 -7.42 -10.53
CA LEU A 295 16.79 -7.76 -11.92
C LEU A 295 18.30 -7.76 -12.21
N LYS A 296 19.11 -7.23 -11.29
CA LYS A 296 20.58 -7.33 -11.29
C LYS A 296 21.08 -8.53 -10.48
N GLY A 297 20.19 -9.32 -9.88
CA GLY A 297 20.54 -10.51 -9.10
C GLY A 297 20.69 -10.27 -7.60
N TRP A 298 20.53 -9.03 -7.14
CA TRP A 298 20.57 -8.70 -5.71
C TRP A 298 19.42 -9.33 -4.93
N LYS A 299 19.72 -9.75 -3.70
CA LYS A 299 18.79 -10.43 -2.79
C LYS A 299 18.36 -9.52 -1.65
N PHE A 300 17.13 -9.70 -1.18
CA PHE A 300 16.55 -8.94 -0.07
C PHE A 300 16.16 -9.85 1.08
N VAL A 301 16.34 -9.37 2.31
CA VAL A 301 15.93 -10.05 3.53
C VAL A 301 14.94 -9.18 4.31
N TYR A 302 13.85 -9.79 4.77
CA TYR A 302 12.85 -9.18 5.64
C TYR A 302 13.04 -9.73 7.05
N ILE A 303 13.03 -8.84 8.05
CA ILE A 303 13.20 -9.17 9.47
C ILE A 303 11.91 -8.76 10.20
N GLY A 304 11.02 -9.73 10.41
CA GLY A 304 9.67 -9.48 10.93
C GLY A 304 9.62 -9.10 12.42
N ASP A 305 10.65 -9.43 13.19
CA ASP A 305 10.81 -9.14 14.62
C ASP A 305 11.59 -7.83 14.88
N LEU A 306 12.21 -7.25 13.86
CA LEU A 306 12.78 -5.90 13.91
C LEU A 306 11.68 -4.92 13.51
N MET A 307 11.21 -4.13 14.47
CA MET A 307 10.06 -3.24 14.29
C MET A 307 10.46 -1.79 14.41
N VAL A 308 9.92 -0.94 13.53
CA VAL A 308 10.11 0.51 13.56
C VAL A 308 8.74 1.17 13.72
N LYS A 309 8.62 2.06 14.71
CA LYS A 309 7.37 2.76 15.00
C LYS A 309 7.05 3.77 13.89
N SER A 310 5.77 3.89 13.52
CA SER A 310 5.27 4.85 12.53
C SER A 310 3.79 5.19 12.73
N GLU A 311 3.28 6.19 11.99
CA GLU A 311 1.89 6.65 12.05
C GLU A 311 1.06 6.25 10.83
N LEU A 312 -0.13 5.70 11.11
CA LEU A 312 -1.19 5.51 10.12
C LEU A 312 -1.89 6.83 9.82
N PRO A 313 -2.35 7.06 8.57
CA PRO A 313 -3.25 8.16 8.26
C PRO A 313 -4.53 8.13 9.10
N SER A 314 -4.70 9.12 9.96
CA SER A 314 -5.84 9.23 10.88
C SER A 314 -7.09 9.82 10.25
N THR A 315 -6.96 10.50 9.10
CA THR A 315 -8.09 11.09 8.35
C THR A 315 -8.38 10.33 7.07
N LEU A 316 -9.66 10.21 6.69
CA LEU A 316 -10.06 9.55 5.46
C LEU A 316 -9.43 10.20 4.22
N LYS A 317 -9.31 11.54 4.21
CA LYS A 317 -8.67 12.29 3.14
C LYS A 317 -7.20 11.88 2.96
N ALA A 318 -6.41 11.87 4.03
CA ALA A 318 -5.01 11.47 3.98
C ALA A 318 -4.87 10.00 3.55
N TYR A 319 -5.71 9.12 4.09
CA TYR A 319 -5.73 7.71 3.72
C TYR A 319 -6.05 7.49 2.22
N ARG A 320 -7.03 8.19 1.67
CA ARG A 320 -7.37 8.12 0.23
C ARG A 320 -6.22 8.54 -0.67
N TYR A 321 -5.49 9.61 -0.35
CA TYR A 321 -4.33 10.02 -1.12
C TYR A 321 -3.21 8.97 -1.05
N GLN A 322 -2.97 8.40 0.13
CA GLN A 322 -1.99 7.33 0.29
C GLN A 322 -2.37 6.11 -0.56
N GLN A 323 -3.61 5.62 -0.45
CA GLN A 323 -4.09 4.47 -1.23
C GLN A 323 -4.08 4.75 -2.74
N HIS A 324 -4.38 5.98 -3.17
CA HIS A 324 -4.25 6.36 -4.57
C HIS A 324 -2.81 6.19 -5.07
N ARG A 325 -1.82 6.73 -4.35
CA ARG A 325 -0.39 6.59 -4.72
C ARG A 325 0.03 5.12 -4.74
N TRP A 326 -0.37 4.36 -3.72
CA TRP A 326 0.02 2.95 -3.56
C TRP A 326 -0.66 1.98 -4.52
N SER A 327 -1.73 2.39 -5.21
CA SER A 327 -2.35 1.58 -6.28
C SER A 327 -2.01 2.10 -7.68
N CYS A 328 -1.96 3.42 -7.88
CA CYS A 328 -1.61 4.05 -9.15
C CYS A 328 -0.12 3.84 -9.50
N GLY A 329 0.76 4.07 -8.52
CA GLY A 329 2.21 3.98 -8.71
C GLY A 329 2.67 2.61 -9.20
N PRO A 330 2.34 1.50 -8.51
CA PRO A 330 2.75 0.17 -8.95
C PRO A 330 2.16 -0.25 -10.30
N ALA A 331 0.94 0.17 -10.61
CA ALA A 331 0.30 -0.10 -11.90
C ALA A 331 1.03 0.61 -13.05
N ASN A 332 1.39 1.88 -12.87
CA ASN A 332 2.20 2.64 -13.82
C ASN A 332 3.62 2.05 -13.93
N LEU A 333 4.23 1.69 -12.81
CA LEU A 333 5.54 1.05 -12.78
C LEU A 333 5.55 -0.27 -13.55
N PHE A 334 4.52 -1.09 -13.40
CA PHE A 334 4.39 -2.35 -14.12
C PHE A 334 4.44 -2.12 -15.64
N ARG A 335 3.63 -1.20 -16.15
CA ARG A 335 3.62 -0.83 -17.57
C ARG A 335 5.01 -0.41 -18.05
N LYS A 336 5.71 0.44 -17.29
CA LYS A 336 7.04 0.97 -17.66
C LYS A 336 8.16 -0.07 -17.58
N THR A 337 8.06 -1.04 -16.67
CA THR A 337 9.13 -2.03 -16.41
C THR A 337 8.88 -3.38 -17.08
N LEU A 338 7.69 -3.65 -17.60
CA LEU A 338 7.34 -4.95 -18.19
C LEU A 338 8.35 -5.40 -19.27
N VAL A 339 8.68 -4.52 -20.21
CA VAL A 339 9.66 -4.82 -21.28
C VAL A 339 11.06 -5.03 -20.70
N GLU A 340 11.45 -4.24 -19.70
CA GLU A 340 12.73 -4.39 -18.99
C GLU A 340 12.82 -5.77 -18.32
N ILE A 341 11.75 -6.22 -17.66
CA ILE A 341 11.69 -7.53 -16.97
C ILE A 341 11.75 -8.68 -17.98
N VAL A 342 10.97 -8.61 -19.06
CA VAL A 342 10.90 -9.67 -20.09
C VAL A 342 12.25 -9.85 -20.78
N ARG A 343 12.93 -8.75 -21.12
CA ARG A 343 14.23 -8.77 -21.83
C ARG A 343 15.44 -9.05 -20.91
N ASN A 344 15.28 -8.98 -19.59
CA ASN A 344 16.38 -9.21 -18.66
C ASN A 344 16.88 -10.68 -18.69
N LYS A 345 18.11 -10.93 -18.27
CA LYS A 345 18.75 -12.27 -18.25
C LYS A 345 18.46 -13.10 -16.99
N VAL A 346 17.67 -12.60 -16.03
CA VAL A 346 17.22 -13.38 -14.86
C VAL A 346 16.43 -14.63 -15.26
N THR A 347 16.35 -15.58 -14.33
CA THR A 347 15.64 -16.85 -14.53
C THR A 347 14.17 -16.65 -14.91
N LEU A 348 13.62 -17.58 -15.70
CA LEU A 348 12.21 -17.54 -16.11
C LEU A 348 11.27 -17.53 -14.90
N TRP A 349 11.58 -18.30 -13.86
CA TRP A 349 10.83 -18.31 -12.59
C TRP A 349 10.77 -16.93 -11.93
N LYS A 350 11.89 -16.19 -11.92
CA LYS A 350 11.91 -14.83 -11.39
C LYS A 350 11.02 -13.90 -12.22
N LYS A 351 11.06 -14.01 -13.55
CA LYS A 351 10.20 -13.21 -14.45
C LYS A 351 8.73 -13.49 -14.19
N ILE A 352 8.34 -14.78 -14.12
CA ILE A 352 6.96 -15.19 -13.81
C ILE A 352 6.55 -14.62 -12.46
N HIS A 353 7.37 -14.78 -11.41
CA HIS A 353 7.05 -14.24 -10.09
C HIS A 353 6.84 -12.73 -10.12
N VAL A 354 7.75 -11.96 -10.72
CA VAL A 354 7.66 -10.49 -10.74
C VAL A 354 6.46 -10.01 -11.58
N ILE A 355 6.26 -10.58 -12.77
CA ILE A 355 5.18 -10.15 -13.68
C ILE A 355 3.82 -10.63 -13.16
N TYR A 356 3.68 -11.92 -12.89
CA TYR A 356 2.39 -12.54 -12.58
C TYR A 356 2.03 -12.38 -11.10
N ASN A 357 2.83 -12.87 -10.16
CA ASN A 357 2.47 -12.79 -8.73
C ASN A 357 2.56 -11.34 -8.21
N PHE A 358 3.72 -10.72 -8.36
CA PHE A 358 4.02 -9.44 -7.72
C PHE A 358 3.25 -8.26 -8.32
N PHE A 359 3.23 -8.09 -9.65
CA PHE A 359 2.51 -6.99 -10.29
C PHE A 359 1.06 -7.35 -10.64
N LEU A 360 0.83 -8.36 -11.48
CA LEU A 360 -0.50 -8.65 -12.01
C LEU A 360 -1.48 -9.05 -10.91
N VAL A 361 -1.19 -10.12 -10.16
CA VAL A 361 -2.12 -10.65 -9.16
C VAL A 361 -2.25 -9.68 -7.98
N ARG A 362 -1.14 -9.27 -7.35
CA ARG A 362 -1.18 -8.49 -6.10
C ARG A 362 -1.51 -7.00 -6.29
N LYS A 363 -1.11 -6.35 -7.40
CA LYS A 363 -1.29 -4.90 -7.59
C LYS A 363 -2.41 -4.52 -8.56
N ILE A 364 -2.85 -5.44 -9.43
CA ILE A 364 -3.90 -5.17 -10.41
C ILE A 364 -5.16 -5.98 -10.11
N VAL A 365 -5.06 -7.32 -10.20
CA VAL A 365 -6.20 -8.24 -10.05
C VAL A 365 -6.85 -8.09 -8.67
N ALA A 366 -6.05 -8.06 -7.60
CA ALA A 366 -6.56 -7.93 -6.23
C ALA A 366 -7.45 -6.70 -6.04
N HIS A 367 -7.08 -5.55 -6.62
CA HIS A 367 -7.89 -4.33 -6.54
C HIS A 367 -9.12 -4.43 -7.44
N ALA A 368 -8.91 -4.78 -8.72
CA ALA A 368 -9.98 -4.84 -9.71
C ALA A 368 -11.09 -5.82 -9.33
N VAL A 369 -10.75 -7.05 -8.95
CA VAL A 369 -11.75 -8.07 -8.63
C VAL A 369 -12.54 -7.73 -7.36
N THR A 370 -11.88 -7.15 -6.35
CA THR A 370 -12.55 -6.78 -5.09
C THR A 370 -13.64 -5.74 -5.33
N PHE A 371 -13.39 -4.73 -6.15
CA PHE A 371 -14.42 -3.74 -6.47
C PHE A 371 -15.42 -4.26 -7.50
N VAL A 372 -14.93 -4.69 -8.67
CA VAL A 372 -15.78 -5.02 -9.82
C VAL A 372 -16.66 -6.21 -9.51
N PHE A 373 -16.14 -7.25 -8.85
CA PHE A 373 -16.96 -8.43 -8.60
C PHE A 373 -18.01 -8.19 -7.52
N TYR A 374 -17.59 -7.70 -6.35
CA TYR A 374 -18.47 -7.60 -5.18
C TYR A 374 -19.36 -6.35 -5.18
N CYS A 375 -18.91 -5.23 -5.77
CA CYS A 375 -19.67 -3.98 -5.73
C CYS A 375 -20.40 -3.66 -7.04
N ILE A 376 -20.12 -4.37 -8.15
CA ILE A 376 -20.75 -4.11 -9.46
C ILE A 376 -21.39 -5.38 -10.04
N VAL A 377 -20.63 -6.45 -10.27
CA VAL A 377 -21.12 -7.64 -10.98
C VAL A 377 -22.15 -8.41 -10.16
N ILE A 378 -21.87 -8.75 -8.90
CA ILE A 378 -22.84 -9.45 -8.02
C ILE A 378 -24.15 -8.65 -7.89
N PRO A 379 -24.14 -7.35 -7.52
CA PRO A 379 -25.37 -6.56 -7.49
C PRO A 379 -26.08 -6.45 -8.84
N THR A 380 -25.36 -6.45 -9.97
CA THR A 380 -25.99 -6.46 -11.31
C THR A 380 -26.67 -7.80 -11.60
N THR A 381 -26.12 -8.93 -11.15
CA THR A 381 -26.73 -10.25 -11.35
C THR A 381 -28.08 -10.41 -10.64
N VAL A 382 -28.32 -9.64 -9.56
CA VAL A 382 -29.63 -9.59 -8.91
C VAL A 382 -30.71 -9.03 -9.85
N LEU A 383 -30.35 -8.08 -10.71
CA LEU A 383 -31.28 -7.47 -11.68
C LEU A 383 -31.47 -8.34 -12.93
N VAL A 384 -30.62 -9.36 -13.12
CA VAL A 384 -30.56 -10.23 -14.31
C VAL A 384 -30.49 -11.70 -13.85
N PRO A 385 -31.61 -12.29 -13.39
CA PRO A 385 -31.64 -13.63 -12.78
C PRO A 385 -31.19 -14.76 -13.72
N GLU A 386 -31.13 -14.52 -15.04
CA GLU A 386 -30.60 -15.44 -16.05
C GLU A 386 -29.09 -15.70 -15.94
N VAL A 387 -28.38 -14.89 -15.14
CA VAL A 387 -26.96 -15.02 -14.87
C VAL A 387 -26.74 -15.38 -13.41
N GLN A 388 -26.31 -16.61 -13.17
CA GLN A 388 -26.04 -17.10 -11.84
C GLN A 388 -24.55 -17.00 -11.51
N VAL A 389 -24.24 -16.54 -10.31
CA VAL A 389 -22.88 -16.54 -9.77
C VAL A 389 -22.73 -17.79 -8.87
N PRO A 390 -21.73 -18.64 -9.12
CA PRO A 390 -21.54 -19.85 -8.32
C PRO A 390 -21.06 -19.51 -6.90
N LYS A 391 -21.60 -20.24 -5.91
CA LYS A 391 -21.32 -20.02 -4.47
C LYS A 391 -19.85 -20.12 -4.10
N TRP A 392 -19.07 -20.96 -4.80
CA TRP A 392 -17.64 -21.08 -4.53
C TRP A 392 -16.90 -19.76 -4.78
N GLY A 393 -17.33 -18.99 -5.78
CA GLY A 393 -16.73 -17.70 -6.13
C GLY A 393 -17.25 -16.55 -5.27
N SER A 394 -18.56 -16.50 -5.00
CA SER A 394 -19.18 -15.39 -4.27
C SER A 394 -19.10 -15.53 -2.74
N VAL A 395 -18.91 -16.75 -2.20
CA VAL A 395 -18.93 -17.00 -0.75
C VAL A 395 -17.64 -17.69 -0.29
N TYR A 396 -17.29 -18.85 -0.84
CA TYR A 396 -16.21 -19.67 -0.26
C TYR A 396 -14.82 -19.03 -0.44
N ILE A 397 -14.47 -18.62 -1.66
CA ILE A 397 -13.21 -17.92 -1.94
C ILE A 397 -13.01 -16.68 -1.06
N PRO A 398 -13.91 -15.68 -1.06
CA PRO A 398 -13.71 -14.49 -0.24
C PRO A 398 -13.64 -14.82 1.24
N THR A 399 -14.46 -15.75 1.74
CA THR A 399 -14.42 -16.16 3.15
C THR A 399 -13.05 -16.72 3.52
N VAL A 400 -12.50 -17.62 2.71
CA VAL A 400 -11.17 -18.19 2.98
C VAL A 400 -10.08 -17.12 2.87
N ILE A 401 -10.11 -16.26 1.84
CA ILE A 401 -9.14 -15.15 1.72
C ILE A 401 -9.19 -14.24 2.96
N THR A 402 -10.39 -13.85 3.38
CA THR A 402 -10.60 -13.00 4.55
C THR A 402 -10.09 -13.67 5.82
N LEU A 403 -10.36 -14.95 6.03
CA LEU A 403 -9.86 -15.69 7.19
C LEU A 403 -8.32 -15.81 7.17
N LEU A 404 -7.73 -16.17 6.02
CA LEU A 404 -6.28 -16.24 5.86
C LEU A 404 -5.61 -14.90 6.14
N SER A 405 -6.26 -13.80 5.78
CA SER A 405 -5.75 -12.47 6.08
C SER A 405 -5.94 -12.04 7.53
N ALA A 406 -7.09 -12.34 8.13
CA ALA A 406 -7.40 -11.99 9.52
C ALA A 406 -6.45 -12.67 10.54
N VAL A 407 -5.93 -13.86 10.22
CA VAL A 407 -4.94 -14.57 11.05
C VAL A 407 -3.66 -13.74 11.30
N ALA A 408 -3.34 -12.79 10.41
CA ALA A 408 -2.19 -11.91 10.60
C ALA A 408 -2.38 -10.90 11.76
N THR A 409 -3.63 -10.61 12.14
CA THR A 409 -3.98 -9.63 13.20
C THR A 409 -5.01 -10.20 14.18
N PRO A 410 -4.66 -11.21 15.01
CA PRO A 410 -5.64 -11.89 15.87
C PRO A 410 -6.38 -10.97 16.83
N ARG A 411 -5.71 -9.90 17.31
CA ARG A 411 -6.29 -8.91 18.24
C ARG A 411 -7.51 -8.16 17.69
N SER A 412 -7.66 -8.13 16.37
CA SER A 412 -8.73 -7.41 15.67
C SER A 412 -9.68 -8.36 14.91
N ALA A 413 -9.65 -9.67 15.21
CA ALA A 413 -10.47 -10.67 14.53
C ALA A 413 -11.98 -10.39 14.64
N HIS A 414 -12.45 -9.78 15.74
CA HIS A 414 -13.85 -9.37 15.92
C HIS A 414 -14.29 -8.26 14.96
N LEU A 415 -13.36 -7.57 14.30
CA LEU A 415 -13.65 -6.52 13.32
C LEU A 415 -13.70 -7.02 11.88
N VAL A 416 -13.53 -8.32 11.62
CA VAL A 416 -13.41 -8.87 10.26
C VAL A 416 -14.55 -8.42 9.34
N VAL A 417 -15.80 -8.40 9.82
CA VAL A 417 -16.94 -7.97 9.00
C VAL A 417 -16.82 -6.49 8.61
N PHE A 418 -16.55 -5.61 9.59
CA PHE A 418 -16.36 -4.17 9.32
C PHE A 418 -15.16 -3.93 8.39
N TRP A 419 -14.08 -4.66 8.62
CA TRP A 419 -12.88 -4.61 7.80
C TRP A 419 -13.18 -5.01 6.35
N THR A 420 -13.88 -6.12 6.10
CA THR A 420 -14.27 -6.54 4.74
C THR A 420 -15.14 -5.48 4.05
N LEU A 421 -16.14 -4.94 4.75
CA LEU A 421 -17.01 -3.90 4.19
C LEU A 421 -16.22 -2.63 3.84
N PHE A 422 -15.30 -2.22 4.73
CA PHE A 422 -14.45 -1.06 4.52
C PHE A 422 -13.45 -1.28 3.37
N GLU A 423 -12.81 -2.45 3.29
CA GLU A 423 -11.90 -2.81 2.20
C GLU A 423 -12.60 -2.81 0.84
N ASN A 424 -13.87 -3.23 0.78
CA ASN A 424 -14.72 -3.11 -0.41
C ASN A 424 -14.96 -1.64 -0.79
N VAL A 425 -15.22 -0.74 0.18
CA VAL A 425 -15.29 0.70 -0.13
C VAL A 425 -13.95 1.22 -0.65
N MET A 426 -12.85 0.89 0.01
CA MET A 426 -11.52 1.33 -0.41
C MET A 426 -11.07 0.72 -1.75
N SER A 427 -11.61 -0.45 -2.11
CA SER A 427 -11.36 -1.09 -3.40
C SER A 427 -11.82 -0.24 -4.59
N LEU A 428 -12.85 0.60 -4.42
CA LEU A 428 -13.27 1.59 -5.42
C LEU A 428 -12.13 2.57 -5.74
N HIS A 429 -11.52 3.15 -4.71
CA HIS A 429 -10.42 4.10 -4.88
C HIS A 429 -9.17 3.43 -5.45
N ARG A 430 -8.83 2.23 -4.96
CA ARG A 430 -7.68 1.47 -5.44
C ARG A 430 -7.86 1.04 -6.89
N THR A 431 -9.03 0.52 -7.26
CA THR A 431 -9.36 0.14 -8.65
C THR A 431 -9.26 1.33 -9.59
N LYS A 432 -9.88 2.47 -9.23
CA LYS A 432 -9.78 3.71 -10.01
C LYS A 432 -8.32 4.14 -10.18
N ALA A 433 -7.53 4.13 -9.11
CA ALA A 433 -6.12 4.50 -9.13
C ALA A 433 -5.28 3.55 -10.00
N THR A 434 -5.50 2.24 -9.91
CA THR A 434 -4.85 1.22 -10.75
C THR A 434 -5.12 1.45 -12.23
N PHE A 435 -6.36 1.70 -12.64
CA PHE A 435 -6.68 1.99 -14.04
C PHE A 435 -6.05 3.30 -14.52
N ILE A 436 -6.06 4.34 -13.70
CA ILE A 436 -5.36 5.60 -13.99
C ILE A 436 -3.86 5.34 -14.23
N GLY A 437 -3.22 4.54 -13.36
CA GLY A 437 -1.82 4.16 -13.48
C GLY A 437 -1.51 3.35 -14.75
N LEU A 438 -2.33 2.34 -15.08
CA LEU A 438 -2.16 1.53 -16.29
C LEU A 438 -2.33 2.35 -17.58
N LEU A 439 -3.32 3.24 -17.62
CA LEU A 439 -3.64 4.04 -18.80
C LEU A 439 -2.77 5.29 -18.93
N GLU A 440 -1.95 5.62 -17.93
CA GLU A 440 -1.23 6.90 -17.83
C GLU A 440 -2.18 8.11 -17.95
N ALA A 441 -3.37 8.00 -17.37
CA ALA A 441 -4.36 9.09 -17.37
C ALA A 441 -3.94 10.25 -16.44
N GLY A 442 -4.71 11.34 -16.38
CA GLY A 442 -4.36 12.51 -15.56
C GLY A 442 -4.07 12.18 -14.08
N ARG A 443 -3.12 12.91 -13.47
CA ARG A 443 -2.66 12.82 -12.05
C ARG A 443 -1.78 11.61 -11.66
N VAL A 444 -1.30 10.81 -12.62
CA VAL A 444 -0.46 9.62 -12.34
C VAL A 444 0.84 9.91 -11.58
N ASN A 445 1.44 11.07 -11.84
CA ASN A 445 2.68 11.50 -11.17
C ASN A 445 2.44 12.57 -10.09
N GLU A 446 1.17 12.81 -9.72
CA GLU A 446 0.86 13.80 -8.69
C GLU A 446 1.16 13.22 -7.32
N TRP A 447 2.07 13.88 -6.59
CA TRP A 447 2.39 13.54 -5.23
C TRP A 447 1.72 14.53 -4.29
N VAL A 448 0.72 14.05 -3.56
CA VAL A 448 0.06 14.79 -2.49
C VAL A 448 0.56 14.26 -1.15
N VAL A 449 0.99 15.15 -0.27
CA VAL A 449 1.48 14.82 1.07
C VAL A 449 0.40 14.08 1.84
N THR A 450 0.80 13.05 2.56
CA THR A 450 -0.05 12.39 3.53
C THR A 450 0.19 13.04 4.88
N GLU A 451 -0.66 14.00 5.24
CA GLU A 451 -0.55 14.74 6.50
C GLU A 451 -0.46 13.79 7.71
N LYS A 452 0.49 14.09 8.59
CA LYS A 452 0.75 13.39 9.85
C LYS A 452 0.26 14.25 11.00
N LEU A 453 -0.27 13.62 12.05
CA LEU A 453 -0.81 14.32 13.20
C LEU A 453 0.16 14.34 14.38
N GLY A 454 1.19 13.50 14.38
CA GLY A 454 2.08 13.37 15.53
C GLY A 454 1.40 12.66 16.70
N ASP A 455 2.16 12.46 17.78
CA ASP A 455 1.65 12.05 19.10
C ASP A 455 0.74 13.13 19.77
N ALA A 456 0.40 14.20 19.06
CA ALA A 456 -0.37 15.36 19.53
C ALA A 456 -1.78 15.01 20.07
N LEU A 457 -2.26 13.78 19.89
CA LEU A 457 -3.49 13.29 20.51
C LEU A 457 -3.33 12.81 21.96
N ARG A 458 -2.10 12.52 22.42
CA ARG A 458 -1.85 12.19 23.84
C ARG A 458 -1.69 13.45 24.70
N THR A 459 -1.14 14.52 24.14
CA THR A 459 -1.04 15.85 24.77
C THR A 459 -2.22 16.72 24.35
N LYS A 460 -3.43 16.40 24.84
CA LYS A 460 -4.61 17.25 24.63
C LYS A 460 -4.41 18.65 25.23
N VAL A 461 -4.22 19.64 24.36
CA VAL A 461 -4.80 20.97 24.54
C VAL A 461 -6.09 20.99 23.71
N PRO A 462 -7.25 21.38 24.25
CA PRO A 462 -8.51 21.39 23.50
C PRO A 462 -8.50 22.54 22.48
N GLY A 463 -7.89 22.31 21.31
CA GLY A 463 -7.99 23.20 20.16
C GLY A 463 -9.35 23.07 19.46
N LYS A 464 -9.88 24.19 18.95
CA LYS A 464 -11.15 24.24 18.20
C LYS A 464 -11.13 23.18 17.08
N LYS A 465 -12.07 22.21 17.14
CA LYS A 465 -12.33 21.29 16.03
C LYS A 465 -12.60 22.12 14.76
N PRO A 466 -11.92 21.86 13.62
CA PRO A 466 -12.15 22.62 12.40
C PRO A 466 -13.63 22.50 11.99
N ARG A 467 -14.29 23.65 11.82
CA ARG A 467 -15.70 23.74 11.44
C ARG A 467 -15.83 23.45 9.95
N MET A 468 -15.86 22.17 9.57
CA MET A 468 -15.97 21.76 8.16
C MET A 468 -17.42 21.91 7.66
N ARG A 469 -17.63 22.50 6.48
CA ARG A 469 -18.96 22.57 5.83
C ARG A 469 -19.42 21.18 5.38
N ILE A 470 -20.73 20.92 5.39
CA ILE A 470 -21.31 19.62 5.02
C ILE A 470 -21.04 19.27 3.55
N GLY A 471 -21.07 20.25 2.64
CA GLY A 471 -20.85 20.04 1.20
C GLY A 471 -19.44 19.54 0.85
N ASP A 472 -18.42 19.99 1.58
CA ASP A 472 -17.02 19.57 1.36
C ASP A 472 -16.73 18.13 1.85
N ARG A 473 -17.73 17.49 2.49
CA ARG A 473 -17.64 16.13 3.04
C ARG A 473 -18.27 15.07 2.14
N LEU A 474 -19.16 15.47 1.23
CA LEU A 474 -19.93 14.51 0.44
C LEU A 474 -19.06 13.92 -0.66
N HIS A 475 -18.86 12.61 -0.59
CA HIS A 475 -18.17 11.86 -1.60
C HIS A 475 -19.19 11.23 -2.55
N VAL A 476 -19.51 11.99 -3.61
CA VAL A 476 -20.60 11.68 -4.56
C VAL A 476 -20.47 10.28 -5.19
N LEU A 477 -19.25 9.84 -5.47
CA LEU A 477 -18.99 8.53 -6.07
C LEU A 477 -19.39 7.40 -5.11
N GLU A 478 -18.99 7.50 -3.85
CA GLU A 478 -19.33 6.56 -2.79
C GLU A 478 -20.84 6.56 -2.51
N LEU A 479 -21.48 7.74 -2.48
CA LEU A 479 -22.94 7.87 -2.34
C LEU A 479 -23.70 7.28 -3.53
N GLY A 480 -23.19 7.44 -4.75
CA GLY A 480 -23.76 6.84 -5.95
C GLY A 480 -23.70 5.31 -5.90
N VAL A 481 -22.57 4.75 -5.47
CA VAL A 481 -22.43 3.29 -5.25
C VAL A 481 -23.33 2.83 -4.10
N ALA A 482 -23.45 3.60 -3.02
CA ALA A 482 -24.36 3.28 -1.91
C ALA A 482 -25.81 3.18 -2.38
N ALA A 483 -26.28 4.16 -3.17
CA ALA A 483 -27.63 4.19 -3.72
C ALA A 483 -27.88 3.04 -4.70
N TYR A 484 -26.90 2.73 -5.55
CA TYR A 484 -26.97 1.58 -6.45
C TYR A 484 -27.07 0.25 -5.69
N LEU A 485 -26.23 0.03 -4.68
CA LEU A 485 -26.27 -1.18 -3.86
C LEU A 485 -27.56 -1.29 -3.05
N LEU A 486 -28.08 -0.16 -2.55
CA LEU A 486 -29.37 -0.10 -1.86
C LEU A 486 -30.50 -0.53 -2.79
N PHE A 487 -30.52 0.01 -4.01
CA PHE A 487 -31.50 -0.35 -5.03
C PHE A 487 -31.46 -1.85 -5.35
N CYS A 488 -30.27 -2.40 -5.60
CA CYS A 488 -30.09 -3.84 -5.82
C CYS A 488 -30.54 -4.67 -4.60
N GLY A 489 -30.25 -4.22 -3.37
CA GLY A 489 -30.69 -4.90 -2.14
C GLY A 489 -32.21 -4.94 -2.00
N CYS A 490 -32.90 -3.81 -2.24
CA CYS A 490 -34.35 -3.75 -2.26
C CYS A 490 -34.96 -4.65 -3.36
N TYR A 491 -34.34 -4.66 -4.55
CA TYR A 491 -34.76 -5.54 -5.64
C TYR A 491 -34.61 -7.02 -5.28
N ASP A 492 -33.49 -7.42 -4.66
CA ASP A 492 -33.24 -8.81 -4.25
C ASP A 492 -34.24 -9.28 -3.18
N ILE A 493 -34.70 -8.39 -2.28
CA ILE A 493 -35.79 -8.72 -1.35
C ILE A 493 -37.10 -8.99 -2.11
N ALA A 494 -37.44 -8.14 -3.08
CA ALA A 494 -38.73 -8.20 -3.75
C ALA A 494 -38.82 -9.33 -4.77
N PHE A 495 -37.71 -9.63 -5.47
CA PHE A 495 -37.70 -10.50 -6.65
C PHE A 495 -36.55 -11.52 -6.66
N GLY A 496 -35.62 -11.45 -5.71
CA GLY A 496 -34.39 -12.25 -5.71
C GLY A 496 -34.53 -13.61 -5.04
N ASN A 497 -33.80 -14.59 -5.57
CA ASN A 497 -33.78 -15.97 -5.04
C ASN A 497 -32.53 -16.30 -4.22
N ASN A 498 -31.46 -15.51 -4.35
CA ASN A 498 -30.13 -15.86 -3.81
C ASN A 498 -29.80 -15.20 -2.47
N ARG A 499 -30.69 -14.35 -1.93
CA ARG A 499 -30.56 -13.67 -0.63
C ARG A 499 -29.27 -12.85 -0.47
N TYR A 500 -28.79 -12.25 -1.56
CA TYR A 500 -27.65 -11.33 -1.54
C TYR A 500 -27.95 -10.03 -0.77
N TYR A 501 -29.24 -9.70 -0.56
CA TYR A 501 -29.68 -8.47 0.10
C TYR A 501 -28.96 -8.19 1.44
N ILE A 502 -28.64 -9.21 2.25
CA ILE A 502 -27.92 -9.02 3.53
C ILE A 502 -26.57 -8.34 3.28
N PHE A 503 -25.78 -8.90 2.36
CA PHE A 503 -24.49 -8.33 1.97
C PHE A 503 -24.67 -6.95 1.32
N LEU A 504 -25.65 -6.80 0.42
CA LEU A 504 -25.89 -5.54 -0.31
C LEU A 504 -26.28 -4.39 0.62
N PHE A 505 -27.12 -4.62 1.63
CA PHE A 505 -27.46 -3.59 2.60
C PHE A 505 -26.28 -3.23 3.49
N LEU A 506 -25.55 -4.22 4.01
CA LEU A 506 -24.35 -3.94 4.82
C LEU A 506 -23.31 -3.15 4.02
N GLN A 507 -23.10 -3.53 2.76
CA GLN A 507 -22.17 -2.82 1.87
C GLN A 507 -22.67 -1.42 1.52
N SER A 508 -23.97 -1.25 1.24
CA SER A 508 -24.59 0.05 0.99
C SER A 508 -24.42 0.99 2.19
N ILE A 509 -24.66 0.50 3.41
CA ILE A 509 -24.46 1.26 4.65
C ILE A 509 -22.98 1.69 4.78
N ALA A 510 -22.04 0.79 4.52
CA ALA A 510 -20.61 1.11 4.58
C ALA A 510 -20.22 2.21 3.57
N PHE A 511 -20.68 2.10 2.31
CA PHE A 511 -20.47 3.14 1.29
C PHE A 511 -21.15 4.47 1.67
N PHE A 512 -22.34 4.42 2.28
CA PHE A 512 -23.04 5.61 2.73
C PHE A 512 -22.28 6.33 3.85
N ILE A 513 -21.84 5.60 4.89
CA ILE A 513 -21.06 6.14 6.02
C ILE A 513 -19.76 6.81 5.54
N VAL A 514 -19.02 6.15 4.65
CA VAL A 514 -17.83 6.74 4.01
C VAL A 514 -18.23 7.93 3.14
N GLY A 515 -19.32 7.81 2.38
CA GLY A 515 -19.84 8.82 1.46
C GLY A 515 -20.26 10.14 2.12
N ILE A 516 -20.72 10.11 3.36
CA ILE A 516 -21.03 11.31 4.15
C ILE A 516 -19.80 11.83 4.96
N GLY A 517 -18.66 11.15 4.86
CA GLY A 517 -17.41 11.53 5.53
C GLY A 517 -17.36 11.18 7.02
N TYR A 518 -18.15 10.23 7.50
CA TYR A 518 -18.20 9.84 8.92
C TYR A 518 -17.16 8.75 9.27
N VAL A 519 -15.92 8.92 8.81
CA VAL A 519 -14.82 7.96 9.00
C VAL A 519 -13.48 8.69 9.22
N GLY A 520 -12.67 8.18 10.15
CA GLY A 520 -11.41 8.79 10.59
C GLY A 520 -11.56 9.41 11.98
N THR A 521 -10.59 10.21 12.42
CA THR A 521 -10.53 10.69 13.82
C THR A 521 -11.20 12.04 14.02
N PHE A 522 -11.34 12.82 12.96
CA PHE A 522 -12.18 14.01 12.93
C PHE A 522 -13.57 13.65 12.42
N VAL A 523 -14.35 13.00 13.29
CA VAL A 523 -15.78 12.76 13.08
C VAL A 523 -16.56 13.92 13.70
N PRO A 524 -17.35 14.68 12.92
CA PRO A 524 -18.16 15.76 13.47
C PRO A 524 -19.33 15.20 14.31
N HIS A 525 -19.64 15.86 15.43
CA HIS A 525 -20.88 15.65 16.19
C HIS A 525 -22.07 16.24 15.46
#